data_AF-A0A519W138-F1
#
_entry.id   AF-A0A519W138-F1
#
_cell.length_a   1.000
_cell.length_b   1.000
_cell.length_c   1.000
_cell.angle_alpha   90.00
_cell.angle_beta   90.00
_cell.angle_gamma   90.00
#
_symmetry.space_group_name_H-M   'P 1'
#
loop_
_entity.id
_entity.type
_entity.pdbx_description
1 polymer ?
#
loop_
_entity_poly.entity_id
_entity_poly.type
_entity_poly.pdbx_seq_one_letter_code
_entity_poly.pdbx_strand_id
1 'polypeptide(L)'
;MLNKNGVFKWIIDLNGHMKLVPSLDDRIKHSVAAGNQAVRAAGEIKLLFSNGKWIVKEITNRSGHYIPNVSSMKIALVKLEEAGFDLTGAIINSPDF
;
A
#
# COMPACT_ATOMS: atom_id res chain seq x y z
N MET A 1 17.11 -11.31 -11.15
CA MET A 1 16.23 -11.43 -9.96
C MET A 1 15.62 -10.07 -9.70
N LEU A 2 14.29 -9.95 -9.69
CA LEU A 2 13.64 -8.72 -9.25
C LEU A 2 14.04 -8.46 -7.81
N ASN A 3 14.61 -7.29 -7.52
CA ASN A 3 14.86 -6.86 -6.16
C ASN A 3 13.50 -6.87 -5.42
N LYS A 4 13.34 -7.80 -4.47
CA LYS A 4 12.09 -7.95 -3.71
C LYS A 4 11.93 -6.84 -2.67
N ASN A 5 12.86 -5.90 -2.60
CA ASN A 5 12.84 -4.77 -1.68
C ASN A 5 12.58 -3.50 -2.48
N GLY A 6 11.60 -2.70 -2.05
CA GLY A 6 11.25 -1.51 -2.79
C GLY A 6 9.99 -0.82 -2.29
N VAL A 7 9.67 0.27 -2.96
CA VAL A 7 8.43 1.03 -2.77
C VAL A 7 7.38 0.49 -3.75
N PHE A 8 6.18 0.27 -3.23
CA PHE A 8 5.03 -0.18 -3.97
C PHE A 8 3.91 0.84 -3.79
N LYS A 9 3.12 1.04 -4.84
CA LYS A 9 1.81 1.66 -4.74
C LYS A 9 0.82 0.58 -4.33
N TRP A 10 -0.04 0.92 -3.40
CA TRP A 10 -1.15 0.05 -3.00
C TRP A 10 -2.48 0.73 -3.25
N ILE A 11 -3.46 -0.07 -3.64
CA ILE A 11 -4.87 0.34 -3.72
C ILE A 11 -5.75 -0.72 -3.08
N ILE A 12 -6.93 -0.30 -2.65
CA ILE A 12 -8.03 -1.18 -2.27
C ILE A 12 -9.20 -0.83 -3.17
N ASP A 13 -9.64 -1.77 -4.00
CA ASP A 13 -10.76 -1.55 -4.91
C ASP A 13 -12.10 -1.45 -4.15
N LEU A 14 -13.19 -1.14 -4.86
CA LEU A 14 -14.53 -1.04 -4.27
C LEU A 14 -15.06 -2.37 -3.71
N ASN A 15 -14.46 -3.49 -4.11
CA ASN A 15 -14.78 -4.83 -3.60
C ASN A 15 -13.91 -5.23 -2.39
N GLY A 16 -12.94 -4.39 -2.00
CA GLY A 16 -12.06 -4.62 -0.86
C GLY A 16 -10.79 -5.42 -1.19
N HIS A 17 -10.48 -5.65 -2.47
CA HIS A 17 -9.25 -6.33 -2.85
C HIS A 17 -8.06 -5.36 -2.83
N MET A 18 -6.98 -5.76 -2.16
CA MET A 18 -5.73 -5.03 -2.19
C MET A 18 -4.90 -5.43 -3.40
N LYS A 19 -4.34 -4.44 -4.11
CA LYS A 19 -3.34 -4.65 -5.16
C LYS A 19 -2.06 -3.90 -4.81
N LEU A 20 -0.91 -4.54 -5.04
CA LEU A 20 0.41 -3.96 -4.90
C LEU A 20 1.07 -3.85 -6.29
N VAL A 21 1.55 -2.65 -6.62
CA VAL A 21 2.21 -2.38 -7.89
C VAL A 21 3.59 -1.79 -7.59
N PRO A 22 4.70 -2.37 -8.10
CA PRO A 22 6.03 -1.79 -7.93
C PRO A 22 6.05 -0.33 -8.40
N SER A 23 6.57 0.58 -7.59
CA SER A 23 6.75 1.99 -7.97
C SER A 23 8.06 2.13 -8.73
N LEU A 24 8.07 1.70 -9.99
CA LEU A 24 9.27 1.72 -10.87
C LEU A 24 9.59 3.13 -11.39
N ASP A 25 8.64 4.08 -11.27
CA ASP A 25 8.73 5.47 -11.72
C ASP A 25 7.60 6.28 -11.02
N ASP A 26 7.83 7.57 -10.78
CA ASP A 26 6.82 8.56 -10.36
C ASP A 26 5.64 8.66 -11.35
N ARG A 27 5.82 8.12 -12.57
CA ARG A 27 4.81 8.06 -13.65
C ARG A 27 3.68 7.06 -13.41
N ILE A 28 3.82 6.05 -12.55
CA ILE A 28 2.69 5.13 -12.28
C ILE A 28 1.70 5.86 -11.38
N LYS A 29 0.77 6.63 -11.94
CA LYS A 29 -0.30 7.26 -11.17
C LYS A 29 -1.18 6.16 -10.55
N HIS A 30 -1.69 6.39 -9.34
CA HIS A 30 -2.68 5.50 -8.70
C HIS A 30 -3.88 5.20 -9.59
N SER A 31 -4.25 6.12 -10.49
CA SER A 31 -5.27 5.87 -11.51
C SER A 31 -4.92 4.71 -12.44
N VAL A 32 -3.65 4.55 -12.83
CA VAL A 32 -3.20 3.42 -13.65
C VAL A 32 -3.27 2.12 -12.86
N ALA A 33 -2.85 2.13 -11.58
CA ALA A 33 -2.96 0.96 -10.70
C ALA A 33 -4.43 0.56 -10.43
N ALA A 34 -5.34 1.55 -10.43
CA ALA A 34 -6.77 1.35 -10.30
C ALA A 34 -7.49 1.04 -11.61
N GLY A 35 -6.81 1.03 -12.77
CA GLY A 35 -7.47 0.90 -14.07
C GLY A 35 -8.47 2.03 -14.37
N ASN A 36 -8.14 3.25 -13.92
CA ASN A 36 -8.97 4.46 -13.93
C ASN A 36 -10.29 4.34 -13.16
N GLN A 37 -10.39 3.39 -12.22
CA GLN A 37 -11.56 3.21 -11.37
C GLN A 37 -11.41 3.95 -10.03
N ALA A 38 -12.55 4.22 -9.38
CA ALA A 38 -12.58 4.65 -8.00
C ALA A 38 -12.02 3.57 -7.06
N VAL A 39 -11.39 4.00 -5.97
CA VAL A 39 -10.78 3.12 -4.96
C VAL A 39 -11.28 3.51 -3.58
N ARG A 40 -11.35 2.52 -2.67
CA ARG A 40 -11.68 2.75 -1.25
C ARG A 40 -10.51 3.35 -0.48
N ALA A 41 -9.30 3.02 -0.89
CA ALA A 41 -8.07 3.46 -0.25
C ALA A 41 -6.90 3.35 -1.24
N ALA A 42 -5.91 4.20 -1.07
CA ALA A 42 -4.73 4.25 -1.91
C ALA A 42 -3.56 4.83 -1.12
N GLY A 43 -2.35 4.45 -1.50
CA GLY A 43 -1.14 4.99 -0.89
C GLY A 43 0.14 4.34 -1.39
N GLU A 44 1.19 4.48 -0.60
CA GLU A 44 2.49 3.87 -0.86
C GLU A 44 2.94 3.03 0.35
N ILE A 45 3.72 1.98 0.06
CA ILE A 45 4.21 1.04 1.05
C ILE A 45 5.63 0.62 0.69
N LYS A 46 6.52 0.63 1.67
CA LYS A 46 7.88 0.13 1.55
C LYS A 46 7.94 -1.29 2.11
N LEU A 47 8.33 -2.22 1.26
CA LEU A 47 8.38 -3.64 1.57
C LEU A 47 9.81 -4.17 1.53
N LEU A 48 10.08 -5.10 2.44
CA LEU A 48 11.29 -5.91 2.50
C LEU A 48 10.87 -7.38 2.49
N PHE A 49 11.48 -8.18 1.64
CA PHE A 49 11.33 -9.64 1.73
C PHE A 49 12.55 -10.23 2.44
N SER A 50 12.33 -10.84 3.60
CA SER A 50 13.40 -11.45 4.40
C SER A 50 12.89 -12.73 5.04
N ASN A 51 13.73 -13.76 5.10
CA ASN A 51 13.41 -15.05 5.73
C ASN A 51 12.06 -15.66 5.28
N GLY A 52 11.74 -15.53 3.99
CA GLY A 52 10.49 -16.06 3.43
C GLY A 52 9.23 -15.24 3.74
N LYS A 53 9.35 -14.10 4.44
CA LYS A 53 8.24 -13.24 4.85
C LYS A 53 8.36 -11.84 4.25
N TRP A 54 7.21 -11.27 3.91
CA TRP A 54 7.10 -9.85 3.57
C TRP A 54 6.98 -9.02 4.84
N ILE A 55 7.82 -8.01 4.98
CA ILE A 55 7.88 -7.09 6.13
C ILE A 55 7.54 -5.69 5.64
N VAL A 56 6.59 -5.05 6.31
CA VAL A 56 6.23 -3.65 6.07
C VAL A 56 7.20 -2.77 6.84
N LYS A 57 7.96 -1.95 6.13
CA LYS A 57 8.89 -0.99 6.73
C LYS A 57 8.22 0.35 6.97
N GLU A 58 7.41 0.78 6.02
CA GLU A 58 6.70 2.05 6.06
C GLU A 58 5.44 1.95 5.21
N ILE A 59 4.35 2.56 5.66
CA ILE A 59 3.10 2.66 4.89
C ILE A 59 2.51 4.06 5.05
N THR A 60 2.02 4.62 3.95
CA THR A 60 1.27 5.88 3.94
C THR A 60 0.03 5.76 3.06
N ASN A 61 -1.05 6.45 3.45
CA ASN A 61 -2.25 6.65 2.64
C ASN A 61 -2.21 7.97 1.87
N ARG A 62 -1.10 8.71 1.94
CA ARG A 62 -0.88 9.89 1.10
C ARG A 62 -0.67 9.44 -0.33
N SER A 63 -1.51 9.93 -1.24
CA SER A 63 -1.29 9.79 -2.67
C SER A 63 -1.69 11.09 -3.37
N GLY A 64 -1.00 11.45 -4.45
CA GLY A 64 -1.04 12.80 -5.02
C GLY A 64 -2.43 13.37 -5.34
N HIS A 65 -3.42 12.53 -5.65
CA HIS A 65 -4.81 12.98 -5.92
C HIS A 65 -5.88 12.25 -5.07
N TYR A 66 -5.46 11.39 -4.14
CA TYR A 66 -6.40 10.71 -3.23
C TYR A 66 -6.46 11.50 -1.93
N ILE A 67 -7.65 11.97 -1.58
CA ILE A 67 -7.89 12.54 -0.25
C ILE A 67 -8.09 11.35 0.70
N PRO A 68 -7.16 11.09 1.64
CA PRO A 68 -7.31 9.97 2.54
C PRO A 68 -8.51 10.18 3.46
N ASN A 69 -9.32 9.14 3.64
CA ASN A 69 -10.34 9.11 4.69
C ASN A 69 -9.80 8.32 5.91
N VAL A 70 -10.38 8.59 7.09
CA VAL A 70 -9.93 8.03 8.37
C VAL A 70 -9.94 6.50 8.42
N SER A 71 -10.77 5.86 7.59
CA SER A 71 -10.88 4.40 7.52
C SER A 71 -9.85 3.77 6.57
N SER A 72 -9.28 4.54 5.65
CA SER A 72 -8.46 4.03 4.55
C SER A 72 -7.19 3.31 5.04
N MET A 73 -6.51 3.87 6.04
CA MET A 73 -5.31 3.25 6.60
C MET A 73 -5.65 1.98 7.38
N LYS A 74 -6.71 2.00 8.19
CA LYS A 74 -7.13 0.83 8.98
C LYS A 74 -7.45 -0.37 8.09
N ILE A 75 -8.17 -0.16 6.98
CA ILE A 75 -8.50 -1.24 6.03
C ILE A 75 -7.22 -1.80 5.39
N ALA A 76 -6.25 -0.95 5.07
CA ALA A 76 -4.98 -1.40 4.50
C ALA A 76 -4.18 -2.29 5.46
N LEU A 77 -4.09 -1.90 6.73
CA LEU A 77 -3.39 -2.69 7.76
C LEU A 77 -4.04 -4.07 7.94
N VAL A 78 -5.38 -4.12 8.06
CA VAL A 78 -6.12 -5.40 8.17
C VAL A 78 -5.85 -6.29 6.96
N LYS A 79 -5.88 -5.75 5.74
CA LYS A 79 -5.63 -6.54 4.52
C LYS A 79 -4.20 -7.07 4.45
N LEU A 80 -3.22 -6.33 4.96
CA LEU A 80 -1.84 -6.77 5.02
C LEU A 80 -1.64 -7.89 6.05
N GLU A 81 -2.25 -7.76 7.23
CA GLU A 81 -2.23 -8.81 8.26
C GLU A 81 -2.90 -10.10 7.77
N GLU A 82 -4.09 -10.00 7.16
CA GLU A 82 -4.80 -11.14 6.54
C GLU A 82 -3.95 -11.83 5.47
N ALA A 83 -3.13 -11.06 4.73
CA ALA A 83 -2.22 -11.58 3.71
C ALA A 83 -0.88 -12.10 4.28
N GLY A 84 -0.68 -12.07 5.59
CA GLY A 84 0.50 -12.60 6.27
C GLY A 84 1.73 -11.68 6.28
N PHE A 85 1.56 -10.39 6.00
CA PHE A 85 2.63 -9.41 6.10
C PHE A 85 3.00 -9.18 7.57
N ASP A 86 4.29 -8.95 7.82
CA ASP A 86 4.75 -8.49 9.12
C ASP A 86 4.59 -6.98 9.25
N LEU A 87 3.75 -6.54 10.18
CA LEU A 87 3.59 -5.12 10.52
C LEU A 87 4.43 -4.69 11.73
N THR A 88 5.19 -5.60 12.33
CA THR A 88 5.95 -5.31 13.55
C THR A 88 6.99 -4.22 13.29
N GLY A 89 6.86 -3.09 14.00
CA GLY A 89 7.76 -1.95 13.84
C GLY A 89 7.59 -1.20 12.52
N ALA A 90 6.46 -1.37 11.81
CA ALA A 90 6.13 -0.58 10.65
C ALA A 90 5.91 0.89 11.04
N ILE A 91 6.49 1.80 10.27
CA ILE A 91 6.19 3.24 10.40
C ILE A 91 4.86 3.50 9.68
N ILE A 92 3.84 3.95 10.41
CA ILE A 92 2.51 4.26 9.87
C ILE A 92 2.39 5.78 9.71
N ASN A 93 2.42 6.24 8.47
CA ASN A 93 2.34 7.65 8.11
C ASN A 93 0.95 7.97 7.56
N SER A 94 -0.01 8.21 8.46
CA SER A 94 -1.38 8.60 8.14
C SER A 94 -1.75 9.88 8.87
N PRO A 95 -2.54 10.81 8.31
CA PRO A 95 -3.12 11.91 9.07
C PRO A 95 -4.06 11.44 10.20
N ASP A 96 -4.42 10.15 10.22
CA ASP A 96 -5.33 9.54 11.20
C ASP A 96 -4.63 8.96 12.44
N PHE A 97 -3.29 8.97 12.47
CA PHE A 97 -2.44 8.37 13.49
C PHE A 97 -1.38 9.36 13.97
#